data_AF-A0A858RAR6-F1
#
_entry.id   AF-A0A858RAR6-F1
#
_cell.length_a   1.000
_cell.length_b   1.000
_cell.length_c   1.000
_cell.angle_alpha   90.00
_cell.angle_beta   90.00
_cell.angle_gamma   90.00
#
_symmetry.space_group_name_H-M   'P 1'
#
loop_
_entity.id
_entity.type
_entity.pdbx_description
1 polymer ?
#
loop_
_entity_poly.entity_id
_entity_poly.type
_entity_poly.pdbx_seq_one_letter_code
_entity_poly.pdbx_strand_id
1 'polypeptide(L)'
;MPEKFWDPATGQVRVEALLKSYLELEKRLGAPADPTADAGKLRKALGVPDSPDGYCIDCAHGMFGPDMEVNAKLHAAGFAPAQAQLVYDLAAERLLPLVRELAAEFEAERELERLVAQFGGPDKWRETARQILAWAGRNLPAAAVEALAGTADGVMALYRMMQGAEPLALGSGEREAASEADLHRLVGDPRYWRDRDPAFVAKVTEGFRRAYGG
;
A
#
# COMPACT_ATOMS: atom_id res chain seq x y z
N MET A 1 -58.39 -17.85 -15.25
CA MET A 1 -58.88 -16.46 -15.06
C MET A 1 -59.05 -16.20 -13.56
N PRO A 2 -58.52 -15.10 -12.99
CA PRO A 2 -58.57 -14.84 -11.55
C PRO A 2 -60.00 -14.86 -10.96
N GLU A 3 -60.16 -15.35 -9.73
CA GLU A 3 -61.46 -15.53 -9.06
C GLU A 3 -62.31 -14.26 -8.98
N LYS A 4 -61.66 -13.09 -8.87
CA LYS A 4 -62.33 -11.78 -8.85
C LYS A 4 -63.18 -11.45 -10.08
N PHE A 5 -62.97 -12.15 -11.20
CA PHE A 5 -63.71 -11.97 -12.46
C PHE A 5 -64.84 -12.98 -12.65
N TRP A 6 -65.06 -13.87 -11.69
CA TRP A 6 -66.20 -14.78 -11.67
C TRP A 6 -67.30 -14.24 -10.75
N ASP A 7 -68.54 -14.38 -11.17
CA ASP A 7 -69.69 -14.12 -10.30
C ASP A 7 -69.99 -15.34 -9.44
N PRO A 8 -69.94 -15.25 -8.10
CA PRO A 8 -70.15 -16.39 -7.22
C PRO A 8 -71.61 -16.87 -7.19
N ALA A 9 -72.58 -16.06 -7.63
CA ALA A 9 -73.99 -16.43 -7.62
C ALA A 9 -74.45 -17.10 -8.93
N THR A 10 -73.86 -16.71 -10.06
CA THR A 10 -74.28 -17.21 -11.38
C THR A 10 -73.21 -18.05 -12.08
N GLY A 11 -71.98 -18.09 -11.56
CA GLY A 11 -70.85 -18.78 -12.19
C GLY A 11 -70.41 -18.17 -13.52
N GLN A 12 -70.95 -17.00 -13.88
CA GLN A 12 -70.64 -16.33 -15.14
C GLN A 12 -69.46 -15.37 -14.99
N VAL A 13 -68.80 -15.08 -16.11
CA VAL A 13 -67.71 -14.11 -16.17
C VAL A 13 -68.28 -12.70 -16.02
N ARG A 14 -67.72 -11.91 -15.10
CA ARG A 14 -68.01 -10.49 -14.95
C ARG A 14 -67.31 -9.70 -16.06
N VAL A 15 -67.92 -9.71 -17.24
CA VAL A 15 -67.36 -9.10 -18.46
C VAL A 15 -67.01 -7.63 -18.24
N GLU A 16 -67.86 -6.86 -17.56
CA GLU A 16 -67.60 -5.44 -17.26
C GLU A 16 -66.38 -5.23 -16.36
N ALA A 17 -66.20 -6.06 -15.33
CA ALA A 17 -65.05 -5.99 -14.44
C ALA A 17 -63.76 -6.37 -15.16
N LEU A 18 -63.83 -7.36 -16.06
CA LEU A 18 -62.71 -7.77 -16.91
C LEU A 18 -62.32 -6.65 -17.89
N LEU A 19 -63.30 -6.04 -18.55
CA LEU A 19 -63.09 -4.96 -19.52
C LEU A 19 -62.53 -3.72 -18.83
N LYS A 20 -63.02 -3.38 -17.63
CA LYS A 20 -62.45 -2.31 -16.79
C LYS A 20 -61.01 -2.60 -16.38
N SER A 21 -60.71 -3.82 -15.95
CA SER A 21 -59.34 -4.21 -15.59
C SER A 21 -58.39 -4.21 -16.80
N TYR A 22 -58.89 -4.56 -17.99
CA TYR A 22 -58.13 -4.53 -19.23
C TYR A 22 -57.83 -3.09 -19.67
N LEU A 23 -58.84 -2.20 -19.65
CA LEU A 23 -58.65 -0.78 -19.98
C LEU A 23 -57.70 -0.08 -19.00
N GLU A 24 -57.75 -0.40 -17.71
CA GLU A 24 -56.79 0.11 -16.72
C GLU A 24 -55.37 -0.41 -16.96
N LEU A 25 -55.23 -1.66 -17.43
CA LEU A 25 -53.95 -2.24 -17.81
C LEU A 25 -53.40 -1.57 -19.08
N GLU A 26 -54.24 -1.38 -20.10
CA GLU A 26 -53.89 -0.69 -21.34
C GLU A 26 -53.52 0.77 -21.07
N LYS A 27 -54.22 1.45 -20.16
CA LYS A 27 -53.88 2.82 -19.73
C LYS A 27 -52.56 2.88 -18.98
N ARG A 28 -52.23 1.87 -18.17
CA ARG A 28 -50.93 1.78 -17.45
C ARG A 28 -49.77 1.39 -18.36
N LEU A 29 -50.01 0.52 -19.34
CA LEU A 29 -49.00 0.08 -20.32
C LEU A 29 -48.82 1.09 -21.46
N GLY A 30 -49.88 1.84 -21.79
CA GLY A 30 -49.90 2.89 -22.82
C GLY A 30 -49.52 4.28 -22.30
N ALA A 31 -49.50 4.48 -20.98
CA ALA A 31 -48.85 5.65 -20.40
C ALA A 31 -47.33 5.52 -20.63
N PRO A 32 -46.65 6.56 -21.17
CA PRO A 32 -45.21 6.53 -21.29
C PRO A 32 -44.61 6.36 -19.90
N ALA A 33 -43.94 5.23 -19.66
CA ALA A 33 -43.15 5.05 -18.46
C ALA A 33 -42.13 6.18 -18.42
N ASP A 34 -42.15 7.00 -17.38
CA ASP A 34 -41.10 8.00 -17.16
C ASP A 34 -39.81 7.22 -16.86
N PRO A 35 -38.87 7.14 -17.81
CA PRO A 35 -37.69 6.29 -17.67
C PRO A 35 -36.84 6.72 -16.47
N THR A 36 -36.95 7.99 -16.07
CA THR A 36 -36.17 8.57 -14.97
C THR A 36 -36.76 8.23 -13.61
N ALA A 37 -38.09 8.29 -13.46
CA ALA A 37 -38.78 7.93 -12.22
C ALA A 37 -38.66 6.42 -11.92
N ASP A 38 -38.71 5.58 -12.96
CA ASP A 38 -38.55 4.14 -12.80
C ASP A 38 -37.09 3.72 -12.60
N ALA A 39 -36.14 4.42 -13.22
CA ALA A 39 -34.70 4.24 -12.92
C ALA A 39 -34.36 4.62 -11.47
N GLY A 40 -34.93 5.70 -10.93
CA GLY A 40 -34.72 6.09 -9.53
C GLY A 40 -35.24 5.05 -8.54
N LYS A 41 -36.43 4.48 -8.79
CA LYS A 41 -36.99 3.38 -7.97
C LYS A 41 -36.13 2.12 -8.07
N LEU A 42 -35.65 1.79 -9.27
CA LEU A 42 -34.78 0.63 -9.49
C LEU A 42 -33.44 0.79 -8.76
N ARG A 43 -32.80 1.97 -8.85
CA ARG A 43 -31.56 2.29 -8.11
C ARG A 43 -31.75 2.13 -6.61
N LYS A 44 -32.85 2.66 -6.07
CA LYS A 44 -33.17 2.51 -4.65
C LYS A 44 -33.42 1.04 -4.26
N ALA A 45 -34.10 0.27 -5.12
CA ALA A 45 -34.32 -1.16 -4.90
C ALA A 45 -33.01 -1.98 -4.94
N LEU A 46 -32.02 -1.55 -5.73
CA LEU A 46 -30.68 -2.12 -5.81
C LEU A 46 -29.75 -1.65 -4.67
N GLY A 47 -30.21 -0.73 -3.81
CA GLY A 47 -29.44 -0.22 -2.68
C GLY A 47 -28.37 0.81 -3.05
N VAL A 48 -28.49 1.46 -4.21
CA VAL A 48 -27.61 2.57 -4.60
C VAL A 48 -27.81 3.74 -3.61
N PRO A 49 -26.73 4.33 -3.07
CA PRO A 49 -26.83 5.46 -2.14
C PRO A 49 -27.48 6.70 -2.78
N ASP A 50 -27.99 7.62 -1.96
CA ASP A 50 -28.59 8.88 -2.44
C ASP A 50 -27.55 9.85 -3.03
N SER A 51 -26.30 9.77 -2.58
CA SER A 51 -25.18 10.57 -3.09
C SER A 51 -23.89 9.72 -3.25
N PRO A 52 -22.92 10.19 -4.06
CA PRO A 52 -21.61 9.53 -4.21
C PRO A 52 -20.85 9.35 -2.89
N ASP A 53 -21.04 10.26 -1.93
CA ASP A 53 -20.41 10.22 -0.61
C ASP A 53 -20.92 9.06 0.26
N GLY A 54 -22.04 8.45 -0.12
CA GLY A 54 -22.64 7.33 0.60
C GLY A 54 -21.91 6.00 0.40
N TYR A 55 -20.91 5.92 -0.48
CA TYR A 55 -20.10 4.72 -0.62
C TYR A 55 -19.09 4.59 0.53
N CYS A 56 -19.22 3.52 1.31
CA CYS A 56 -18.24 3.11 2.30
C CYS A 56 -17.21 2.18 1.65
N ILE A 57 -16.28 2.74 0.87
CA ILE A 57 -15.22 1.98 0.21
C ILE A 57 -14.10 1.69 1.21
N ASP A 58 -13.78 0.40 1.36
CA ASP A 58 -12.61 -0.06 2.11
C ASP A 58 -11.40 -0.19 1.17
N CYS A 59 -10.32 0.53 1.48
CA CYS A 59 -9.05 0.45 0.76
C CYS A 59 -7.94 -0.05 1.70
N ALA A 60 -8.11 -1.23 2.29
CA ALA A 60 -7.18 -1.84 3.25
C ALA A 60 -5.72 -1.99 2.75
N HIS A 61 -5.49 -1.94 1.44
CA HIS A 61 -4.15 -2.02 0.83
C HIS A 61 -3.31 -0.73 0.95
N GLY A 62 -3.90 0.42 1.32
CA GLY A 62 -3.18 1.67 1.65
C GLY A 62 -2.45 2.40 0.51
N MET A 63 -2.48 1.86 -0.71
CA MET A 63 -1.77 2.42 -1.88
C MET A 63 -2.57 3.50 -2.63
N PHE A 64 -3.89 3.46 -2.54
CA PHE A 64 -4.81 4.51 -2.99
C PHE A 64 -6.03 4.50 -2.08
N GLY A 65 -6.76 5.61 -2.06
CA GLY A 65 -7.97 5.76 -1.25
C GLY A 65 -9.21 5.96 -2.11
N PRO A 66 -10.38 6.03 -1.47
CA PRO A 66 -11.63 6.38 -2.15
C PRO A 66 -11.49 7.74 -2.84
N ASP A 67 -11.85 7.79 -4.12
CA ASP A 67 -11.77 9.00 -4.94
C ASP A 67 -13.18 9.53 -5.24
N MET A 68 -13.39 10.82 -5.01
CA MET A 68 -14.70 11.45 -5.13
C MET A 68 -15.20 11.48 -6.59
N GLU A 69 -14.30 11.72 -7.55
CA GLU A 69 -14.67 11.75 -8.97
C GLU A 69 -15.01 10.36 -9.49
N VAL A 70 -14.26 9.34 -9.03
CA VAL A 70 -14.56 7.94 -9.34
C VAL A 70 -15.93 7.56 -8.75
N ASN A 71 -16.16 7.85 -7.48
CA ASN A 71 -17.42 7.57 -6.80
C ASN A 71 -18.61 8.29 -7.47
N ALA A 72 -18.42 9.53 -7.93
CA ALA A 72 -19.44 10.26 -8.68
C ALA A 72 -19.80 9.57 -10.01
N LYS A 73 -18.80 9.04 -10.73
CA LYS A 73 -19.03 8.28 -11.97
C LYS A 73 -19.75 6.95 -11.69
N LEU A 74 -19.36 6.23 -10.65
CA LEU A 74 -20.00 4.98 -10.23
C LEU A 74 -21.46 5.20 -9.80
N HIS A 75 -21.73 6.26 -9.04
CA HIS A 75 -23.07 6.68 -8.65
C HIS A 75 -23.93 7.07 -9.85
N ALA A 76 -23.40 7.87 -10.78
CA ALA A 76 -24.09 8.25 -12.00
C ALA A 76 -24.44 7.01 -12.86
N ALA A 77 -23.58 5.98 -12.85
CA ALA A 77 -23.81 4.70 -13.49
C ALA A 77 -24.80 3.78 -12.72
N GLY A 78 -25.18 4.14 -11.49
CA GLY A 78 -26.14 3.39 -10.67
C GLY A 78 -25.56 2.15 -9.99
N PHE A 79 -24.26 2.17 -9.66
CA PHE A 79 -23.61 1.05 -8.97
C PHE A 79 -24.12 0.91 -7.54
N ALA A 80 -24.40 -0.31 -7.11
CA ALA A 80 -24.64 -0.62 -5.71
C ALA A 80 -23.31 -0.56 -4.92
N PRO A 81 -23.35 -0.39 -3.58
CA PRO A 81 -22.12 -0.31 -2.77
C PRO A 81 -21.16 -1.47 -2.96
N ALA A 82 -21.66 -2.70 -3.06
CA ALA A 82 -20.84 -3.88 -3.31
C ALA A 82 -20.18 -3.87 -4.70
N GLN A 83 -20.84 -3.31 -5.71
CA GLN A 83 -20.27 -3.17 -7.05
C GLN A 83 -19.21 -2.07 -7.08
N ALA A 84 -19.43 -0.97 -6.35
CA ALA A 84 -18.44 0.08 -6.21
C ALA A 84 -17.19 -0.46 -5.50
N GLN A 85 -17.34 -1.19 -4.38
CA GLN A 85 -16.24 -1.85 -3.68
C GLN A 85 -15.44 -2.79 -4.61
N LEU A 86 -16.14 -3.63 -5.38
CA LEU A 86 -15.50 -4.56 -6.31
C LEU A 86 -14.62 -3.86 -7.35
N VAL A 87 -14.97 -2.66 -7.80
CA VAL A 87 -14.13 -1.89 -8.73
C VAL A 87 -12.81 -1.49 -8.07
N TYR A 88 -12.85 -1.04 -6.81
CA TYR A 88 -11.64 -0.72 -6.04
C TYR A 88 -10.81 -1.98 -5.75
N ASP A 89 -11.45 -3.10 -5.41
CA ASP A 89 -10.77 -4.37 -5.19
C ASP A 89 -10.03 -4.84 -6.45
N LEU A 90 -10.71 -4.82 -7.60
CA LEU A 90 -10.11 -5.18 -8.89
C LEU A 90 -8.98 -4.23 -9.29
N ALA A 91 -9.14 -2.93 -9.03
CA ALA A 91 -8.07 -1.97 -9.23
C ALA A 91 -6.84 -2.33 -8.38
N ALA A 92 -7.04 -2.73 -7.12
CA ALA A 92 -5.95 -3.12 -6.24
C ALA A 92 -5.27 -4.41 -6.73
N GLU A 93 -6.06 -5.42 -7.11
CA GLU A 93 -5.56 -6.70 -7.61
C GLU A 93 -4.75 -6.58 -8.89
N ARG A 94 -5.11 -5.64 -9.78
CA ARG A 94 -4.48 -5.52 -11.11
C ARG A 94 -3.45 -4.42 -11.21
N LEU A 95 -3.68 -3.26 -10.59
CA LEU A 95 -2.77 -2.11 -10.70
C LEU A 95 -1.60 -2.24 -9.75
N LEU A 96 -1.78 -2.77 -8.54
CA LEU A 96 -0.68 -2.82 -7.56
C LEU A 96 0.50 -3.70 -8.00
N PRO A 97 0.31 -4.88 -8.61
CA PRO A 97 1.42 -5.65 -9.16
C PRO A 97 2.20 -4.86 -10.23
N LEU A 98 1.49 -4.20 -11.16
CA LEU A 98 2.10 -3.42 -12.23
C LEU A 98 2.90 -2.22 -11.68
N VAL A 99 2.36 -1.52 -10.68
CA VAL A 99 3.05 -0.40 -10.03
C VAL A 99 4.31 -0.90 -9.30
N ARG A 100 4.26 -2.07 -8.67
CA ARG A 100 5.44 -2.68 -8.01
C ARG A 100 6.52 -3.05 -9.00
N GLU A 101 6.15 -3.63 -10.15
CA GLU A 101 7.09 -3.95 -11.23
C GLU A 101 7.76 -2.68 -11.77
N LEU A 102 6.97 -1.66 -12.12
CA LEU A 102 7.49 -0.38 -12.59
C LEU A 102 8.38 0.33 -11.56
N ALA A 103 8.00 0.29 -10.27
CA ALA A 103 8.81 0.85 -9.21
C ALA A 103 10.16 0.13 -9.08
N ALA A 104 10.17 -1.21 -9.17
CA ALA A 104 11.40 -1.99 -9.11
C ALA A 104 12.34 -1.69 -10.30
N GLU A 105 11.80 -1.55 -11.50
CA GLU A 105 12.58 -1.17 -12.69
C GLU A 105 13.19 0.23 -12.52
N PHE A 106 12.38 1.21 -12.10
CA PHE A 106 12.83 2.58 -11.88
C PHE A 106 13.90 2.68 -10.78
N GLU A 107 13.75 1.92 -9.70
CA GLU A 107 14.78 1.84 -8.66
C GLU A 107 16.07 1.23 -9.19
N ALA A 108 16.00 0.14 -9.97
CA ALA A 108 17.20 -0.48 -10.56
C ALA A 108 17.96 0.48 -11.49
N GLU A 109 17.24 1.25 -12.32
CA GLU A 109 17.84 2.29 -13.17
C GLU A 109 18.51 3.37 -12.33
N ARG A 110 17.84 3.88 -11.29
CA ARG A 110 18.37 4.91 -10.40
C ARG A 110 19.62 4.43 -9.64
N GLU A 111 19.62 3.20 -9.16
CA GLU A 111 20.78 2.59 -8.50
C GLU A 111 21.97 2.47 -9.47
N LEU A 112 21.72 2.10 -10.72
CA LEU A 112 22.75 2.07 -11.77
C LEU A 112 23.30 3.46 -12.08
N GLU A 113 22.44 4.47 -12.24
CA GLU A 113 22.86 5.86 -12.47
C GLU A 113 23.73 6.38 -11.33
N ARG A 114 23.34 6.08 -10.08
CA ARG A 114 24.13 6.43 -8.88
C ARG A 114 25.52 5.80 -8.93
N LEU A 115 25.64 4.53 -9.32
CA LEU A 115 26.93 3.85 -9.49
C LEU A 115 27.74 4.49 -10.62
N VAL A 116 27.13 4.74 -11.78
CA VAL A 116 27.79 5.39 -12.92
C VAL A 116 28.34 6.76 -12.52
N ALA A 117 27.57 7.57 -11.80
CA ALA A 117 28.00 8.86 -11.28
C ALA A 117 29.14 8.71 -10.26
N GLN A 118 29.03 7.76 -9.33
CA GLN A 118 30.02 7.52 -8.28
C GLN A 118 31.40 7.12 -8.85
N PHE A 119 31.43 6.32 -9.92
CA PHE A 119 32.66 5.86 -10.56
C PHE A 119 33.15 6.80 -11.68
N GLY A 120 32.47 7.92 -11.91
CA GLY A 120 32.91 8.97 -12.83
C GLY A 120 32.64 8.66 -14.30
N GLY A 121 31.57 7.92 -14.60
CA GLY A 121 31.06 7.68 -15.94
C GLY A 121 30.91 6.20 -16.31
N PRO A 122 30.19 5.91 -17.41
CA PRO A 122 29.78 4.55 -17.77
C PRO A 122 30.95 3.65 -18.18
N ASP A 123 32.03 4.20 -18.73
CA ASP A 123 33.23 3.44 -19.10
C ASP A 123 34.00 2.97 -17.86
N LYS A 124 34.28 3.89 -16.93
CA LYS A 124 34.96 3.58 -15.66
C LYS A 124 34.13 2.62 -14.81
N TRP A 125 32.81 2.81 -14.79
CA TRP A 125 31.90 1.90 -14.11
C TRP A 125 31.98 0.49 -14.71
N ARG A 126 31.92 0.32 -16.03
CA ARG A 126 32.04 -0.99 -16.69
C ARG A 126 33.34 -1.71 -16.35
N GLU A 127 34.46 -0.99 -16.31
CA GLU A 127 35.74 -1.55 -15.92
C GLU A 127 35.74 -2.01 -14.46
N THR A 128 35.29 -1.13 -13.56
CA THR A 128 35.27 -1.39 -12.12
C THR A 128 34.31 -2.53 -11.76
N ALA A 129 33.13 -2.57 -12.37
CA ALA A 129 32.14 -3.63 -12.17
C ALA A 129 32.71 -5.02 -12.52
N ARG A 130 33.47 -5.13 -13.62
CA ARG A 130 34.15 -6.39 -13.99
C ARG A 130 35.16 -6.84 -12.95
N GLN A 131 35.94 -5.89 -12.40
CA GLN A 131 36.92 -6.19 -11.35
C GLN A 131 36.22 -6.67 -10.07
N ILE A 132 35.16 -5.97 -9.64
CA ILE A 132 34.35 -6.34 -8.47
C ILE A 132 33.79 -7.74 -8.62
N LEU A 133 33.14 -8.05 -9.75
CA LEU A 133 32.53 -9.37 -9.98
C LEU A 133 33.58 -10.49 -10.08
N ALA A 134 34.72 -10.25 -10.73
CA ALA A 134 35.81 -11.22 -10.82
C ALA A 134 36.43 -11.53 -9.46
N TRP A 135 36.57 -10.51 -8.60
CA TRP A 135 37.00 -10.70 -7.23
C TRP A 135 35.92 -11.42 -6.40
N ALA A 136 34.66 -10.97 -6.47
CA ALA A 136 33.56 -11.52 -5.68
C ALA A 136 33.32 -13.00 -5.98
N GLY A 137 33.28 -13.39 -7.26
CA GLY A 137 33.09 -14.79 -7.67
C GLY A 137 34.23 -15.73 -7.27
N ARG A 138 35.41 -15.20 -6.93
CA ARG A 138 36.56 -15.99 -6.43
C ARG A 138 36.59 -16.10 -4.91
N ASN A 139 35.97 -15.16 -4.20
CA ASN A 139 36.12 -15.00 -2.74
C ASN A 139 34.82 -15.24 -1.95
N LEU A 140 33.66 -15.20 -2.61
CA LEU A 140 32.35 -15.30 -1.96
C LEU A 140 31.48 -16.38 -2.61
N PRO A 141 30.55 -17.01 -1.85
CA PRO A 141 29.55 -17.91 -2.41
C PRO A 141 28.67 -17.20 -3.44
N ALA A 142 28.27 -17.91 -4.51
CA ALA A 142 27.45 -17.34 -5.60
C ALA A 142 26.17 -16.63 -5.08
N ALA A 143 25.45 -17.23 -4.14
CA ALA A 143 24.25 -16.65 -3.55
C ALA A 143 24.51 -15.31 -2.84
N ALA A 144 25.68 -15.13 -2.21
CA ALA A 144 26.04 -13.88 -1.56
C ALA A 144 26.39 -12.79 -2.58
N VAL A 145 27.05 -13.17 -3.69
CA VAL A 145 27.37 -12.25 -4.78
C VAL A 145 26.09 -11.75 -5.45
N GLU A 146 25.13 -12.64 -5.74
CA GLU A 146 23.84 -12.27 -6.34
C GLU A 146 23.05 -11.30 -5.45
N ALA A 147 22.97 -11.58 -4.14
CA ALA A 147 22.27 -10.71 -3.20
C ALA A 147 22.91 -9.32 -3.08
N LEU A 148 24.25 -9.24 -3.02
CA LEU A 148 24.96 -7.97 -2.86
C LEU A 148 25.04 -7.17 -4.17
N ALA A 149 25.10 -7.83 -5.33
CA ALA A 149 25.16 -7.17 -6.63
C ALA A 149 23.82 -6.53 -7.05
N GLY A 150 22.71 -6.83 -6.35
CA GLY A 150 21.38 -6.32 -6.66
C GLY A 150 21.09 -4.88 -6.22
N THR A 151 21.97 -4.23 -5.45
CA THR A 151 21.78 -2.85 -4.95
C THR A 151 23.07 -2.04 -5.04
N ALA A 152 23.02 -0.71 -5.16
CA ALA A 152 24.24 0.09 -5.24
C ALA A 152 25.06 0.02 -3.94
N ASP A 153 24.40 0.00 -2.78
CA ASP A 153 25.09 -0.10 -1.50
C ASP A 153 25.78 -1.47 -1.34
N GLY A 154 25.18 -2.55 -1.84
CA GLY A 154 25.81 -3.88 -1.85
C GLY A 154 27.01 -3.95 -2.81
N VAL A 155 26.90 -3.35 -4.00
CA VAL A 155 28.04 -3.18 -4.91
C VAL A 155 29.17 -2.38 -4.26
N MET A 156 28.84 -1.31 -3.54
CA MET A 156 29.83 -0.51 -2.82
C MET A 156 30.46 -1.27 -1.64
N ALA A 157 29.71 -2.16 -0.98
CA ALA A 157 30.26 -3.06 0.02
C ALA A 157 31.26 -4.04 -0.60
N LEU A 158 30.91 -4.69 -1.72
CA LEU A 158 31.82 -5.55 -2.48
C LEU A 158 33.09 -4.80 -2.92
N TYR A 159 32.94 -3.55 -3.38
CA TYR A 159 34.06 -2.70 -3.74
C TYR A 159 34.99 -2.43 -2.56
N ARG A 160 34.46 -2.11 -1.37
CA ARG A 160 35.27 -1.89 -0.16
C ARG A 160 36.02 -3.16 0.26
N MET A 161 35.34 -4.30 0.26
CA MET A 161 35.95 -5.59 0.57
C MET A 161 37.08 -5.93 -0.41
N MET A 162 36.88 -5.69 -1.71
CA MET A 162 37.91 -5.88 -2.73
C MET A 162 39.13 -4.98 -2.51
N GLN A 163 38.93 -3.73 -2.07
CA GLN A 163 40.00 -2.77 -1.76
C GLN A 163 40.74 -3.08 -0.44
N GLY A 164 40.38 -4.16 0.25
CA GLY A 164 40.95 -4.51 1.55
C GLY A 164 40.51 -3.59 2.69
N ALA A 165 39.46 -2.79 2.46
CA ALA A 165 38.77 -2.08 3.54
C ALA A 165 37.83 -3.09 4.22
N GLU A 166 38.17 -3.50 5.45
CA GLU A 166 37.24 -4.26 6.28
C GLU A 166 35.91 -3.49 6.35
N PRO A 167 34.76 -4.14 6.05
CA PRO A 167 33.49 -3.46 6.17
C PRO A 167 33.32 -3.10 7.65
N LEU A 168 33.14 -1.79 7.93
CA LEU A 168 32.48 -1.36 9.16
C LEU A 168 31.18 -2.16 9.20
N ALA A 169 31.12 -3.12 10.12
CA ALA A 169 30.01 -4.03 10.26
C ALA A 169 28.71 -3.22 10.19
N LEU A 170 27.84 -3.59 9.24
CA LEU A 170 26.45 -3.16 9.27
C LEU A 170 25.91 -3.59 10.62
N GLY A 171 25.81 -2.64 11.55
CA GLY A 171 25.42 -2.88 12.93
C GLY A 171 24.03 -3.49 12.98
N SER A 172 23.96 -4.81 13.02
CA SER A 172 23.01 -5.48 13.91
C SER A 172 23.18 -4.84 15.27
N GLY A 173 22.11 -4.27 15.81
CA GLY A 173 22.11 -3.41 16.99
C GLY A 173 22.54 -4.11 18.28
N GLU A 174 23.84 -4.32 18.44
CA GLU A 174 24.49 -4.45 19.73
C GLU A 174 25.22 -3.14 20.00
N ARG A 175 24.48 -2.21 20.60
CA ARG A 175 25.11 -1.14 21.36
C ARG A 175 25.96 -1.83 22.42
N GLU A 176 27.28 -1.73 22.31
CA GLU A 176 28.20 -2.03 23.41
C GLU A 176 27.64 -1.36 24.66
N ALA A 177 27.08 -2.17 25.56
CA ALA A 177 26.81 -1.73 26.91
C ALA A 177 28.18 -1.36 27.47
N ALA A 178 28.39 -0.07 27.76
CA ALA A 178 29.60 0.40 28.39
C ALA A 178 29.89 -0.51 29.58
N SER A 179 31.04 -1.18 29.57
CA SER A 179 31.36 -2.16 30.58
C SER A 179 31.37 -1.46 31.95
N GLU A 180 31.01 -2.18 33.02
CA GLU A 180 31.01 -1.64 34.37
C GLU A 180 32.37 -0.99 34.73
N ALA A 181 33.46 -1.56 34.21
CA ALA A 181 34.81 -1.02 34.35
C ALA A 181 35.00 0.37 33.69
N ASP A 182 34.34 0.63 32.56
CA ASP A 182 34.38 1.93 31.89
C ASP A 182 33.59 2.99 32.64
N LEU A 183 32.46 2.61 33.26
CA LEU A 183 31.67 3.50 34.12
C LEU A 183 32.45 3.94 35.37
N HIS A 184 33.17 3.03 36.01
CA HIS A 184 34.05 3.36 37.14
C HIS A 184 35.22 4.27 36.74
N ARG A 185 35.77 4.08 35.53
CA ARG A 185 36.80 4.98 34.98
C ARG A 185 36.29 6.39 34.79
N LEU A 186 35.05 6.56 34.31
CA LEU A 186 34.44 7.88 34.12
C LEU A 186 34.18 8.59 35.46
N VAL A 187 33.85 7.86 36.53
CA VAL A 187 33.71 8.43 37.89
C VAL A 187 35.05 8.91 38.46
N GLY A 188 36.15 8.25 38.09
CA GLY A 188 37.50 8.63 38.50
C GLY A 188 38.09 9.85 37.78
N ASP A 189 37.46 10.33 36.70
CA ASP A 189 37.98 11.46 35.92
C ASP A 189 37.86 12.77 36.73
N PRO A 190 38.92 13.61 36.82
CA PRO A 190 38.89 14.91 37.50
C PRO A 190 37.74 15.81 37.03
N ARG A 191 37.29 15.69 35.79
CA ARG A 191 36.16 16.46 35.25
C ARG A 191 34.82 16.13 35.92
N TYR A 192 34.67 14.92 36.47
CA TYR A 192 33.47 14.50 37.18
C TYR A 192 33.42 15.07 38.61
N TRP A 193 34.51 14.98 39.38
CA TRP A 193 34.50 15.36 40.81
C TRP A 193 35.12 16.72 41.12
N ARG A 194 36.11 17.18 40.35
CA ARG A 194 36.81 18.45 40.57
C ARG A 194 36.14 19.61 39.84
N ASP A 195 35.93 19.45 38.54
CA ASP A 195 35.39 20.52 37.68
C ASP A 195 33.86 20.43 37.56
N ARG A 196 33.27 19.29 37.97
CA ARG A 196 31.83 19.00 37.99
C ARG A 196 31.12 19.46 36.71
N ASP A 197 31.72 19.14 35.57
CA ASP A 197 31.19 19.53 34.27
C ASP A 197 29.76 18.98 34.10
N PRO A 198 28.74 19.85 33.91
CA PRO A 198 27.34 19.43 33.80
C PRO A 198 27.11 18.38 32.71
N ALA A 199 27.84 18.49 31.58
CA ALA A 199 27.69 17.56 30.46
C ALA A 199 28.30 16.19 30.79
N PHE A 200 29.41 16.17 31.53
CA PHE A 200 30.09 14.94 31.92
C PHE A 200 29.32 14.20 33.03
N VAL A 201 28.77 14.93 34.00
CA VAL A 201 27.91 14.37 35.04
C VAL A 201 26.65 13.74 34.45
N ALA A 202 26.02 14.38 33.47
CA ALA A 202 24.86 13.82 32.77
C ALA A 202 25.21 12.51 32.05
N LYS A 203 26.38 12.46 31.38
CA LYS A 203 26.86 11.27 30.68
C LYS A 203 27.13 10.09 31.62
N VAL A 204 27.75 10.34 32.78
CA VAL A 204 27.99 9.32 33.81
C VAL A 204 26.66 8.82 34.40
N THR A 205 25.74 9.74 34.70
CA THR A 205 24.43 9.41 35.28
C THR A 205 23.59 8.55 34.34
N GLU A 206 23.58 8.89 33.05
CA GLU A 206 22.88 8.11 32.02
C GLU A 206 23.53 6.73 31.81
N GLY A 207 24.86 6.66 31.88
CA GLY A 207 25.60 5.40 31.84
C GLY A 207 25.23 4.44 32.98
N PHE A 208 25.19 4.94 34.22
CA PHE A 208 24.78 4.13 35.38
C PHE A 208 23.29 3.79 35.38
N ARG A 209 22.41 4.73 34.98
CA ARG A 209 20.97 4.47 34.80
C ARG A 209 20.75 3.34 33.80
N ARG A 210 21.52 3.31 32.72
CA ARG A 210 21.41 2.27 31.69
C ARG A 210 21.95 0.91 32.13
N ALA A 211 22.97 0.90 32.99
CA ALA A 211 23.57 -0.33 33.50
C ALA A 211 22.81 -0.95 34.68
N TYR A 212 22.17 -0.11 35.53
CA TYR A 212 21.55 -0.55 36.79
C TYR A 212 20.07 -0.17 36.95
N GLY A 213 19.50 0.63 36.04
CA GLY A 213 18.14 1.17 36.15
C GLY A 213 17.05 0.33 35.48
N GLY A 214 17.16 -1.00 35.59
CA GLY A 214 16.03 -1.91 35.40
C GLY A 214 15.13 -1.91 36.63
#